data_AF-A0AAU2RSA5-F1
#
_entry.id   AF-A0AAU2RSA5-F1
#
_cell.length_a   1.000
_cell.length_b   1.000
_cell.length_c   1.000
_cell.angle_alpha   90.00
_cell.angle_beta   90.00
_cell.angle_gamma   90.00
#
_symmetry.space_group_name_H-M   'P 1'
#
loop_
_entity.id
_entity.type
_entity.pdbx_description
1 polymer ?
#
loop_
_entity_poly.entity_id
_entity_poly.type
_entity_poly.pdbx_seq_one_letter_code
_entity_poly.pdbx_strand_id
1 'polypeptide(L)'
;MSRLPLQAALFDMDGTLVDTERLWWDAVEEVAAGLGRTLTEADQPDVLGRPVEYTAAWLAGITGAPRDGVAADLHREFADRVRTGTVPRPGALELLRALAREGVPTALVTASPRAVADTVLDALGRDLFAVSVTADDTEHTKPAPDPYLAACRALGVDPAACVAVEDTETGVASAEAAGCVVLAVPSLAPIDEAPGRTVRESLESVTPASLRRLVAPDGPVLRVMTWNLWHGGTQVRDHRAKQLKVITETDVDVVGLQETYGTAAQELADALGWHHHQVGDNLGIISRHPITARFGDPDVGFYGAAGVRIRTGSGGEVDIWTVHLDCEPYGPYEAAFDGLEAAELTAHEEVRLARLRDCLSRIDGTVPVVVVGDFNSPSHLDRPDVDWPVTRAAEAAGLRDSYREAHPDPVREPGHTWSPVHTEHEDGSGRPEPQDRIDFVLHRGLAVLDSRTHVSGTPRTWPDVEDNDWPSDHAAVITTFAPVTAAQQE
;
A
#
# COMPACT_ATOMS: atom_id res chain seq x y z
N MET A 1 5.22 -11.40 18.13
CA MET A 1 4.03 -10.90 17.42
C MET A 1 4.51 -9.90 16.39
N SER A 2 4.65 -10.30 15.12
CA SER A 2 4.95 -9.36 14.04
C SER A 2 3.66 -8.64 13.68
N ARG A 3 3.65 -7.35 13.96
CA ARG A 3 2.56 -6.44 13.67
C ARG A 3 3.32 -5.12 13.37
N LEU A 4 3.21 -4.46 12.20
CA LEU A 4 1.97 -4.20 11.45
C LEU A 4 2.19 -3.62 10.02
N PRO A 5 1.45 -4.08 8.99
CA PRO A 5 0.90 -3.17 7.99
C PRO A 5 -0.14 -2.23 8.65
N LEU A 6 -0.34 -1.02 8.10
CA LEU A 6 -1.35 -0.04 8.55
C LEU A 6 -2.66 -0.71 8.96
N GLN A 7 -3.03 -0.58 10.23
CA GLN A 7 -4.18 -1.27 10.81
C GLN A 7 -5.46 -0.47 10.74
N ALA A 8 -5.37 0.85 10.83
CA ALA A 8 -6.47 1.77 10.62
C ALA A 8 -5.96 3.18 10.30
N ALA A 9 -6.82 3.99 9.69
CA ALA A 9 -6.62 5.43 9.57
C ALA A 9 -7.70 6.17 10.37
N LEU A 10 -7.29 7.07 11.26
CA LEU A 10 -8.16 7.78 12.20
C LEU A 10 -8.18 9.27 11.81
N PHE A 11 -9.28 9.74 11.25
CA PHE A 11 -9.37 11.10 10.71
C PHE A 11 -10.06 12.03 11.69
N ASP A 12 -9.45 13.19 11.94
CA ASP A 12 -10.23 14.34 12.39
C ASP A 12 -11.22 14.82 11.31
N MET A 13 -12.20 15.61 11.72
CA MET A 13 -13.26 16.10 10.85
C MET A 13 -12.98 17.50 10.33
N ASP A 14 -12.87 18.46 11.23
CA ASP A 14 -12.91 19.90 10.96
C ASP A 14 -11.53 20.35 10.47
N GLY A 15 -11.42 20.96 9.29
CA GLY A 15 -10.13 21.35 8.70
C GLY A 15 -9.29 20.18 8.15
N THR A 16 -9.57 18.94 8.59
CA THR A 16 -8.94 17.71 8.06
C THR A 16 -9.71 17.08 6.90
N LEU A 17 -10.97 16.69 7.11
CA LEU A 17 -11.81 16.07 6.06
C LEU A 17 -12.70 17.09 5.36
N VAL A 18 -13.17 18.09 6.08
CA VAL A 18 -14.12 19.10 5.60
C VAL A 18 -13.71 20.49 6.07
N ASP A 19 -13.93 21.50 5.24
CA ASP A 19 -13.73 22.89 5.64
C ASP A 19 -15.01 23.43 6.29
N THR A 20 -15.19 23.13 7.57
CA THR A 20 -16.33 23.57 8.38
C THR A 20 -16.18 25.01 8.87
N GLU A 21 -14.96 25.51 8.99
CA GLU A 21 -14.72 26.89 9.41
C GLU A 21 -15.20 27.91 8.39
N ARG A 22 -15.04 27.63 7.09
CA ARG A 22 -15.63 28.48 6.05
C ARG A 22 -17.15 28.49 6.13
N LEU A 23 -17.78 27.34 6.35
CA LEU A 23 -19.23 27.25 6.52
C LEU A 23 -19.71 27.97 7.79
N TRP A 24 -18.90 27.92 8.85
CA TRP A 24 -19.16 28.64 10.09
C TRP A 24 -19.05 30.15 9.89
N TRP A 25 -17.99 30.63 9.23
CA TRP A 25 -17.85 32.04 8.89
C TRP A 25 -19.06 32.55 8.10
N ASP A 26 -19.44 31.84 7.05
CA ASP A 26 -20.57 32.27 6.22
C ASP A 26 -21.91 32.22 6.97
N ALA A 27 -22.08 31.29 7.92
CA ALA A 27 -23.26 31.24 8.80
C ALA A 27 -23.32 32.45 9.73
N VAL A 28 -22.19 32.81 10.32
CA VAL A 28 -22.08 33.94 11.25
C VAL A 28 -22.25 35.24 10.47
N GLU A 29 -21.74 35.34 9.25
CA GLU A 29 -21.91 36.49 8.36
C GLU A 29 -23.38 36.71 7.99
N GLU A 30 -24.12 35.65 7.66
CA GLU A 30 -25.56 35.73 7.35
C GLU A 30 -26.37 36.21 8.57
N VAL A 31 -26.13 35.60 9.74
CA VAL A 31 -26.81 36.01 10.98
C VAL A 31 -26.43 37.44 11.36
N ALA A 32 -25.16 37.82 11.25
CA ALA A 32 -24.70 39.18 11.52
C ALA A 32 -25.35 40.20 10.58
N ALA A 33 -25.45 39.88 9.28
CA ALA A 33 -26.10 40.72 8.29
C ALA A 33 -27.59 40.91 8.59
N GLY A 34 -28.28 39.85 9.03
CA GLY A 34 -29.66 39.92 9.51
C GLY A 34 -29.85 40.82 10.74
N LEU A 35 -28.79 40.97 11.55
CA LEU A 35 -28.73 41.88 12.70
C LEU A 35 -28.20 43.28 12.33
N GLY A 36 -27.97 43.56 11.05
CA GLY A 36 -27.49 44.85 10.55
C GLY A 36 -26.00 45.09 10.74
N ARG A 37 -25.19 44.04 10.94
CA ARG A 37 -23.74 44.09 11.10
C ARG A 37 -23.06 43.36 9.94
N THR A 38 -22.13 44.02 9.26
CA THR A 38 -21.22 43.36 8.32
C THR A 38 -19.95 42.93 9.04
N LEU A 39 -19.56 41.67 8.90
CA LEU A 39 -18.31 41.14 9.43
C LEU A 39 -17.12 41.59 8.59
N THR A 40 -15.95 41.63 9.23
CA THR A 40 -14.66 41.98 8.63
C THR A 40 -13.58 41.04 9.14
N GLU A 41 -12.42 41.00 8.50
CA GLU A 41 -11.29 40.18 8.95
C GLU A 41 -10.90 40.44 10.42
N ALA A 42 -11.11 41.67 10.93
CA ALA A 42 -10.85 42.02 12.33
C ALA A 42 -11.73 41.25 13.32
N ASP A 43 -12.87 40.71 12.88
CA ASP A 43 -13.81 39.95 13.71
C ASP A 43 -13.44 38.44 13.78
N GLN A 44 -12.54 37.95 12.92
CA GLN A 44 -12.13 36.53 12.89
C GLN A 44 -11.75 35.93 14.26
N PRO A 45 -10.99 36.60 15.14
CA PRO A 45 -10.59 36.03 16.44
C PRO A 45 -11.76 35.75 17.41
N ASP A 46 -12.91 36.39 17.17
CA ASP A 46 -14.13 36.22 17.95
C ASP A 46 -15.15 35.28 17.29
N VAL A 47 -14.88 34.83 16.05
CA VAL A 47 -15.74 33.95 15.27
C VAL A 47 -15.13 32.57 15.08
N LEU A 48 -13.91 32.50 14.52
CA LEU A 48 -13.24 31.25 14.17
C LEU A 48 -12.62 30.59 15.41
N GLY A 49 -12.70 29.26 15.47
CA GLY A 49 -12.24 28.48 16.63
C GLY A 49 -12.98 28.75 17.95
N ARG A 50 -14.15 29.42 17.93
CA ARG A 50 -14.95 29.75 19.12
C ARG A 50 -16.22 28.88 19.20
N PRO A 51 -16.66 28.49 20.42
CA PRO A 51 -17.97 27.86 20.61
C PRO A 51 -19.09 28.77 20.14
N VAL A 52 -20.18 28.19 19.60
CA VAL A 52 -21.36 28.91 19.12
C VAL A 52 -21.88 29.89 20.17
N GLU A 53 -21.90 29.49 21.44
CA GLU A 53 -22.41 30.29 22.55
C GLU A 53 -21.53 31.49 22.89
N TYR A 54 -20.22 31.40 22.62
CA TYR A 54 -19.29 32.53 22.72
C TYR A 54 -19.58 33.51 21.60
N THR A 55 -19.59 33.04 20.36
CA THR A 55 -19.82 33.87 19.16
C THR A 55 -21.20 34.55 19.23
N ALA A 56 -22.23 33.83 19.68
CA ALA A 56 -23.56 34.38 19.93
C ALA A 56 -23.56 35.49 21.00
N ALA A 57 -22.81 35.32 22.10
CA ALA A 57 -22.69 36.33 23.14
C ALA A 57 -21.99 37.59 22.64
N TRP A 58 -20.90 37.40 21.88
CA TRP A 58 -20.16 38.49 21.26
C TRP A 58 -21.02 39.26 20.24
N LEU A 59 -21.68 38.56 19.32
CA LEU A 59 -22.61 39.14 18.34
C LEU A 59 -23.75 39.91 19.02
N ALA A 60 -24.37 39.31 20.04
CA ALA A 60 -25.41 39.97 20.83
C ALA A 60 -24.88 41.25 21.51
N GLY A 61 -23.66 41.21 22.03
CA GLY A 61 -23.01 42.36 22.67
C GLY A 61 -22.75 43.53 21.72
N ILE A 62 -22.29 43.26 20.50
CA ILE A 62 -21.96 44.32 19.51
C ILE A 62 -23.17 44.82 18.73
N THR A 63 -24.26 44.03 18.64
CA THR A 63 -25.49 44.40 17.90
C THR A 63 -26.64 44.86 18.81
N GLY A 64 -26.60 44.51 20.10
CA GLY A 64 -27.70 44.75 21.05
C GLY A 64 -28.85 43.73 20.94
N ALA A 65 -28.68 42.64 20.18
CA ALA A 65 -29.68 41.59 20.02
C ALA A 65 -29.79 40.66 21.26
N PRO A 66 -30.93 39.98 21.48
CA PRO A 66 -31.06 38.99 22.55
C PRO A 66 -30.20 37.75 22.25
N ARG A 67 -29.28 37.41 23.16
CA ARG A 67 -28.32 36.29 23.01
C ARG A 67 -28.97 34.96 22.62
N ASP A 68 -30.04 34.58 23.30
CA ASP A 68 -30.67 33.26 23.09
C ASP A 68 -31.24 33.11 21.68
N GLY A 69 -31.72 34.21 21.07
CA GLY A 69 -32.17 34.21 19.68
C GLY A 69 -31.01 34.04 18.70
N VAL A 70 -29.92 34.77 18.92
CA VAL A 70 -28.70 34.69 18.08
C VAL A 70 -28.08 33.31 18.11
N ALA A 71 -27.99 32.67 19.28
CA ALA A 71 -27.47 31.32 19.40
C ALA A 71 -28.31 30.31 18.60
N ALA A 72 -29.64 30.39 18.73
CA ALA A 72 -30.55 29.50 17.99
C ALA A 72 -30.46 29.71 16.46
N ASP A 73 -30.31 30.95 16.01
CA ASP A 73 -30.13 31.28 14.59
C ASP A 73 -28.79 30.78 14.06
N LEU A 74 -27.70 30.97 14.80
CA LEU A 74 -26.37 30.46 14.43
C LEU A 74 -26.35 28.93 14.34
N HIS A 75 -26.92 28.23 15.32
CA HIS A 75 -27.02 26.76 15.27
C HIS A 75 -27.82 26.28 14.05
N ARG A 76 -28.93 26.95 13.73
CA ARG A 76 -29.78 26.60 12.58
C ARG A 76 -29.04 26.83 11.26
N GLU A 77 -28.50 28.04 11.08
CA GLU A 77 -27.84 28.44 9.84
C GLU A 77 -26.59 27.57 9.58
N PHE A 78 -25.79 27.32 10.61
CA PHE A 78 -24.62 26.45 10.49
C PHE A 78 -25.03 25.01 10.14
N ALA A 79 -26.04 24.45 10.79
CA ALA A 79 -26.52 23.10 10.49
C ALA A 79 -27.05 22.98 9.04
N ASP A 80 -27.77 23.99 8.55
CA ASP A 80 -28.26 24.02 7.17
C ASP A 80 -27.13 24.08 6.15
N ARG A 81 -26.08 24.88 6.42
CA ARG A 81 -24.88 24.95 5.56
C ARG A 81 -24.06 23.69 5.57
N VAL A 82 -23.83 23.06 6.72
CA VAL A 82 -23.15 21.76 6.79
C VAL A 82 -23.92 20.73 5.97
N ARG A 83 -25.24 20.67 6.10
CA ARG A 83 -26.08 19.72 5.35
C ARG A 83 -26.06 19.94 3.83
N THR A 84 -25.95 21.18 3.36
CA THR A 84 -26.12 21.51 1.93
C THR A 84 -24.83 21.87 1.19
N GLY A 85 -23.78 22.20 1.93
CA GLY A 85 -22.56 22.81 1.41
C GLY A 85 -21.26 22.24 1.97
N THR A 86 -21.28 21.06 2.62
CA THR A 86 -20.04 20.38 3.04
C THR A 86 -19.10 20.21 1.84
N VAL A 87 -17.95 20.89 1.88
CA VAL A 87 -16.89 20.76 0.88
C VAL A 87 -15.79 19.88 1.45
N PRO A 88 -15.55 18.68 0.90
CA PRO A 88 -14.42 17.86 1.28
C PRO A 88 -13.10 18.59 1.01
N ARG A 89 -12.12 18.43 1.92
CA ARG A 89 -10.76 18.91 1.71
C ARG A 89 -10.13 18.21 0.49
N PRO A 90 -9.27 18.89 -0.29
CA PRO A 90 -8.66 18.28 -1.48
C PRO A 90 -7.95 16.96 -1.16
N GLY A 91 -8.32 15.87 -1.85
CA GLY A 91 -7.76 14.53 -1.66
C GLY A 91 -8.42 13.69 -0.55
N ALA A 92 -9.27 14.28 0.30
CA ALA A 92 -9.88 13.57 1.43
C ALA A 92 -10.76 12.40 0.97
N LEU A 93 -11.64 12.64 0.01
CA LEU A 93 -12.60 11.64 -0.45
C LEU A 93 -11.93 10.55 -1.31
N GLU A 94 -10.93 10.93 -2.11
CA GLU A 94 -10.07 10.02 -2.86
C GLU A 94 -9.33 9.06 -1.93
N LEU A 95 -8.73 9.59 -0.85
CA LEU A 95 -8.03 8.79 0.15
C LEU A 95 -8.97 7.87 0.92
N LEU A 96 -10.11 8.35 1.41
CA LEU A 96 -11.11 7.52 2.10
C LEU A 96 -11.59 6.36 1.22
N ARG A 97 -11.87 6.64 -0.06
CA ARG A 97 -12.25 5.60 -1.02
C ARG A 97 -11.11 4.63 -1.32
N ALA A 98 -9.86 5.10 -1.37
CA ALA A 98 -8.69 4.24 -1.55
C ALA A 98 -8.50 3.29 -0.37
N LEU A 99 -8.64 3.79 0.86
CA LEU A 99 -8.57 2.98 2.08
C LEU A 99 -9.68 1.93 2.11
N ALA A 100 -10.92 2.31 1.76
CA ALA A 100 -12.04 1.36 1.66
C ALA A 100 -11.78 0.28 0.58
N ARG A 101 -11.26 0.68 -0.59
CA ARG A 101 -10.87 -0.24 -1.68
C ARG A 101 -9.71 -1.18 -1.29
N GLU A 102 -8.89 -0.81 -0.33
CA GLU A 102 -7.80 -1.66 0.20
C GLU A 102 -8.17 -2.35 1.52
N GLY A 103 -9.41 -2.19 1.98
CA GLY A 103 -9.92 -2.84 3.20
C GLY A 103 -9.28 -2.33 4.49
N VAL A 104 -8.68 -1.13 4.46
CA VAL A 104 -8.13 -0.48 5.66
C VAL A 104 -9.28 0.19 6.42
N PRO A 105 -9.58 -0.24 7.67
CA PRO A 105 -10.61 0.38 8.49
C PRO A 105 -10.30 1.85 8.77
N THR A 106 -11.35 2.66 8.73
CA THR A 106 -11.29 4.10 8.95
C THR A 106 -12.20 4.49 10.10
N ALA A 107 -11.75 5.45 10.92
CA ALA A 107 -12.60 6.06 11.94
C ALA A 107 -12.62 7.58 11.80
N LEU A 108 -13.78 8.18 12.11
CA LEU A 108 -13.90 9.61 12.35
C LEU A 108 -13.66 9.87 13.85
N VAL A 109 -12.79 10.82 14.20
CA VAL A 109 -12.46 11.18 15.59
C VAL A 109 -12.47 12.69 15.72
N THR A 110 -13.56 13.27 16.24
CA THR A 110 -13.77 14.73 16.29
C THR A 110 -14.10 15.21 17.70
N ALA A 111 -13.76 16.48 17.99
CA ALA A 111 -14.22 17.19 19.18
C ALA A 111 -15.62 17.85 18.99
N SER A 112 -16.23 17.69 17.81
CA SER A 112 -17.57 18.20 17.52
C SER A 112 -18.66 17.29 18.14
N PRO A 113 -19.86 17.84 18.45
CA PRO A 113 -21.00 17.05 18.93
C PRO A 113 -21.50 16.03 17.90
N ARG A 114 -22.15 14.95 18.35
CA ARG A 114 -22.67 13.87 17.51
C ARG A 114 -23.51 14.36 16.33
N ALA A 115 -24.43 15.30 16.58
CA ALA A 115 -25.35 15.79 15.56
C ALA A 115 -24.63 16.44 14.36
N VAL A 116 -23.51 17.12 14.61
CA VAL A 116 -22.70 17.73 13.54
C VAL A 116 -21.93 16.65 12.79
N ALA A 117 -21.28 15.74 13.53
CA ALA A 117 -20.53 14.64 12.95
C ALA A 117 -21.41 13.73 12.07
N ASP A 118 -22.64 13.42 12.49
CA ASP A 118 -23.57 12.62 11.71
C ASP A 118 -23.95 13.29 10.39
N THR A 119 -24.09 14.61 10.37
CA THR A 119 -24.38 15.36 9.14
C THR A 119 -23.20 15.29 8.17
N VAL A 120 -21.97 15.40 8.67
CA VAL A 120 -20.75 15.29 7.84
C VAL A 120 -20.55 13.86 7.34
N LEU A 121 -20.78 12.85 8.19
CA LEU A 121 -20.73 11.44 7.80
C LEU A 121 -21.71 11.14 6.66
N ASP A 122 -22.94 11.65 6.75
CA ASP A 122 -23.96 11.46 5.71
C ASP A 122 -23.56 12.16 4.40
N ALA A 123 -22.89 13.30 4.47
CA ALA A 123 -22.39 14.03 3.29
C ALA A 123 -21.19 13.36 2.62
N LEU A 124 -20.24 12.83 3.41
CA LEU A 124 -19.03 12.15 2.89
C LEU A 124 -19.30 10.71 2.45
N GLY A 125 -20.31 10.07 3.04
CA GLY A 125 -20.64 8.66 2.88
C GLY A 125 -20.30 7.86 4.12
N ARG A 126 -21.31 7.59 4.96
CA ARG A 126 -21.19 6.88 6.24
C ARG A 126 -20.48 5.53 6.13
N ASP A 127 -20.70 4.82 5.02
CA ASP A 127 -20.10 3.50 4.76
C ASP A 127 -18.57 3.55 4.61
N LEU A 128 -17.99 4.74 4.45
CA LEU A 128 -16.54 4.95 4.42
C LEU A 128 -15.92 5.01 5.82
N PHE A 129 -16.70 4.84 6.90
CA PHE A 129 -16.22 4.87 8.28
C PHE A 129 -16.75 3.67 9.06
N ALA A 130 -15.84 2.86 9.60
CA ALA A 130 -16.22 1.73 10.43
C ALA A 130 -16.68 2.17 11.83
N VAL A 131 -16.12 3.28 12.34
CA VAL A 131 -16.42 3.83 13.67
C VAL A 131 -16.41 5.36 13.59
N SER A 132 -17.22 6.03 14.41
CA SER A 132 -17.09 7.47 14.67
C SER A 132 -17.05 7.74 16.17
N VAL A 133 -16.14 8.58 16.62
CA VAL A 133 -15.99 9.06 18.00
C VAL A 133 -16.12 10.58 17.99
N THR A 134 -16.99 11.10 18.85
CA THR A 134 -17.29 12.53 19.04
C THR A 134 -17.04 12.97 20.47
N ALA A 135 -17.19 14.27 20.74
CA ALA A 135 -17.13 14.80 22.10
C ALA A 135 -18.12 14.12 23.06
N ASP A 136 -19.24 13.61 22.56
CA ASP A 136 -20.26 12.94 23.38
C ASP A 136 -19.86 11.51 23.79
N ASP A 137 -18.84 10.93 23.16
CA ASP A 137 -18.45 9.52 23.31
C ASP A 137 -17.30 9.33 24.32
N THR A 138 -16.70 10.41 24.82
CA THR A 138 -15.51 10.38 25.70
C THR A 138 -15.62 11.36 26.86
N GLU A 139 -15.08 10.98 28.02
CA GLU A 139 -15.04 11.85 29.21
C GLU A 139 -14.13 13.08 29.01
N HIS A 140 -12.97 12.89 28.38
CA HIS A 140 -12.04 13.97 28.07
C HIS A 140 -11.84 14.10 26.55
N THR A 141 -12.10 15.28 26.01
CA THR A 141 -11.85 15.58 24.60
C THR A 141 -10.38 15.96 24.34
N LYS A 142 -10.02 16.16 23.07
CA LYS A 142 -8.68 16.62 22.64
C LYS A 142 -8.27 17.86 23.47
N PRO A 143 -7.04 17.92 24.02
CA PRO A 143 -5.85 17.13 23.69
C PRO A 143 -5.69 15.82 24.47
N ALA A 144 -6.67 15.39 25.28
CA ALA A 144 -6.61 14.10 25.95
C ALA A 144 -6.62 12.95 24.92
N PRO A 145 -5.97 11.80 25.18
CA PRO A 145 -5.87 10.70 24.21
C PRO A 145 -7.15 9.87 24.08
N ASP A 146 -8.14 10.09 24.96
CA ASP A 146 -9.35 9.29 25.09
C ASP A 146 -10.09 9.08 23.75
N PRO A 147 -10.25 10.08 22.85
CA PRO A 147 -10.96 9.89 21.57
C PRO A 147 -10.28 8.90 20.64
N TYR A 148 -8.96 9.00 20.44
CA TYR A 148 -8.22 8.07 19.59
C TYR A 148 -8.13 6.68 20.21
N LEU A 149 -7.91 6.58 21.52
CA LEU A 149 -7.93 5.31 22.22
C LEU A 149 -9.31 4.63 22.15
N ALA A 150 -10.40 5.40 22.19
CA ALA A 150 -11.76 4.87 22.01
C ALA A 150 -11.95 4.32 20.59
N ALA A 151 -11.51 5.03 19.57
CA ALA A 151 -11.57 4.57 18.19
C ALA A 151 -10.76 3.28 17.98
N CYS A 152 -9.51 3.23 18.46
CA CYS A 152 -8.67 2.03 18.37
C CYS A 152 -9.30 0.82 19.08
N ARG A 153 -9.87 1.04 20.28
CA ARG A 153 -10.58 -0.03 21.02
C ARG A 153 -11.80 -0.54 20.27
N ALA A 154 -12.60 0.35 19.67
CA ALA A 154 -13.78 -0.03 18.91
C ALA A 154 -13.42 -0.83 17.64
N LEU A 155 -12.28 -0.51 17.02
CA LEU A 155 -11.76 -1.21 15.84
C LEU A 155 -10.95 -2.48 16.17
N GLY A 156 -10.54 -2.69 17.43
CA GLY A 156 -9.71 -3.82 17.83
C GLY A 156 -8.25 -3.74 17.32
N VAL A 157 -7.74 -2.53 17.13
CA VAL A 157 -6.41 -2.25 16.55
C VAL A 157 -5.43 -1.69 17.59
N ASP A 158 -4.14 -1.81 17.30
CA ASP A 158 -3.04 -1.24 18.05
C ASP A 158 -2.81 0.21 17.62
N PRO A 159 -2.85 1.20 18.54
CA PRO A 159 -2.57 2.60 18.22
C PRO A 159 -1.24 2.79 17.47
N ALA A 160 -0.20 2.02 17.81
CA ALA A 160 1.12 2.15 17.19
C ALA A 160 1.16 1.80 15.68
N ALA A 161 0.10 1.21 15.14
CA ALA A 161 -0.06 1.02 13.69
C ALA A 161 -1.30 1.66 13.10
N CYS A 162 -1.82 2.66 13.80
CA CYS A 162 -2.80 3.56 13.24
C CYS A 162 -2.09 4.84 12.79
N VAL A 163 -2.54 5.39 11.67
CA VAL A 163 -2.21 6.78 11.33
C VAL A 163 -3.39 7.66 11.69
N ALA A 164 -3.17 8.60 12.60
CA ALA A 164 -4.09 9.69 12.85
C ALA A 164 -3.82 10.83 11.87
N VAL A 165 -4.86 11.32 11.19
CA VAL A 165 -4.79 12.47 10.29
C VAL A 165 -5.45 13.66 10.97
N GLU A 166 -4.71 14.76 11.09
CA GLU A 166 -5.07 15.91 11.94
C GLU A 166 -4.60 17.23 11.33
N ASP A 167 -5.22 18.34 11.69
CA ASP A 167 -4.89 19.68 11.20
C ASP A 167 -4.57 20.68 12.31
N THR A 168 -4.73 20.31 13.59
CA THR A 168 -4.48 21.18 14.74
C THR A 168 -3.46 20.61 15.72
N GLU A 169 -2.68 21.46 16.42
CA GLU A 169 -1.74 21.00 17.46
C GLU A 169 -2.45 20.25 18.59
N THR A 170 -3.66 20.68 18.97
CA THR A 170 -4.48 20.05 20.02
C THR A 170 -4.82 18.61 19.66
N GLY A 171 -5.21 18.37 18.41
CA GLY A 171 -5.57 17.05 17.94
C GLY A 171 -4.36 16.16 17.67
N VAL A 172 -3.29 16.72 17.12
CA VAL A 172 -1.98 16.05 17.01
C VAL A 172 -1.50 15.57 18.39
N ALA A 173 -1.56 16.42 19.42
CA ALA A 173 -1.16 16.05 20.78
C ALA A 173 -2.02 14.92 21.36
N SER A 174 -3.32 14.91 21.05
CA SER A 174 -4.25 13.83 21.44
C SER A 174 -3.86 12.50 20.78
N ALA A 175 -3.60 12.50 19.48
CA ALA A 175 -3.20 11.31 18.73
C ALA A 175 -1.85 10.74 19.18
N GLU A 176 -0.85 11.60 19.40
CA GLU A 176 0.46 11.20 19.90
C GLU A 176 0.38 10.63 21.32
N ALA A 177 -0.39 11.26 22.20
CA ALA A 177 -0.61 10.75 23.55
C ALA A 177 -1.33 9.39 23.56
N ALA A 178 -2.14 9.08 22.53
CA ALA A 178 -2.75 7.77 22.33
C ALA A 178 -1.77 6.73 21.75
N GLY A 179 -0.57 7.14 21.33
CA GLY A 179 0.43 6.28 20.71
C GLY A 179 0.25 6.07 19.20
N CYS A 180 -0.54 6.91 18.54
CA CYS A 180 -0.71 6.84 17.08
C CYS A 180 0.46 7.51 16.36
N VAL A 181 0.78 7.02 15.16
CA VAL A 181 1.58 7.80 14.21
C VAL A 181 0.71 8.91 13.64
N VAL A 182 1.25 10.11 13.45
CA VAL A 182 0.49 11.28 13.02
C VAL A 182 0.89 11.73 11.62
N LEU A 183 -0.11 11.96 10.78
CA LEU A 183 -0.02 12.77 9.57
C LEU A 183 -0.74 14.10 9.82
N ALA A 184 0.03 15.16 10.03
CA ALA A 184 -0.50 16.51 10.19
C ALA A 184 -0.69 17.16 8.80
N VAL A 185 -1.87 17.75 8.57
CA VAL A 185 -2.24 18.51 7.37
C VAL A 185 -2.78 19.88 7.82
N PRO A 186 -1.89 20.83 8.17
CA PRO A 186 -2.28 22.12 8.75
C PRO A 186 -3.35 22.85 7.95
N SER A 187 -4.39 23.35 8.63
CA SER A 187 -5.47 24.14 8.02
C SER A 187 -5.27 25.64 8.22
N LEU A 188 -5.11 26.09 9.47
CA LEU A 188 -4.99 27.49 9.86
C LEU A 188 -3.60 27.87 10.40
N ALA A 189 -3.10 27.06 11.33
CA ALA A 189 -1.87 27.31 12.05
C ALA A 189 -0.80 26.30 11.64
N PRO A 190 0.47 26.71 11.49
CA PRO A 190 1.54 25.79 11.14
C PRO A 190 1.73 24.74 12.25
N ILE A 191 2.12 23.53 11.84
CA ILE A 191 2.51 22.43 12.74
C ILE A 191 3.89 21.97 12.31
N ASP A 192 4.81 21.89 13.26
CA ASP A 192 6.18 21.41 13.01
C ASP A 192 6.23 19.88 12.94
N GLU A 193 7.12 19.35 12.10
CA GLU A 193 7.46 17.93 12.04
C GLU A 193 8.14 17.46 13.35
N ALA A 194 7.89 16.22 13.74
CA ALA A 194 8.48 15.59 14.93
C ALA A 194 8.60 14.07 14.74
N PRO A 195 9.39 13.35 15.55
CA PRO A 195 9.41 11.89 15.51
C PRO A 195 7.99 11.31 15.69
N GLY A 196 7.56 10.46 14.76
CA GLY A 196 6.19 9.94 14.73
C GLY A 196 5.14 10.88 14.13
N ARG A 197 5.53 12.08 13.68
CA ARG A 197 4.67 13.10 13.07
C ARG A 197 5.22 13.60 11.74
N THR A 198 4.50 13.30 10.66
CA THR A 198 4.81 13.80 9.31
C THR A 198 3.88 14.94 8.95
N VAL A 199 4.37 15.99 8.31
CA VAL A 199 3.56 17.13 7.88
C VAL A 199 3.37 17.14 6.36
N ARG A 200 2.16 17.43 5.88
CA ARG A 200 1.83 17.63 4.46
C ARG A 200 0.95 18.84 4.28
N GLU A 201 1.04 19.48 3.11
CA GLU A 201 0.20 20.65 2.79
C GLU A 201 -1.24 20.26 2.41
N SER A 202 -1.44 19.07 1.82
CA SER A 202 -2.75 18.57 1.41
C SER A 202 -2.82 17.04 1.42
N LEU A 203 -4.04 16.49 1.30
CA LEU A 203 -4.27 15.05 1.18
C LEU A 203 -4.17 14.53 -0.26
N GLU A 204 -4.02 15.39 -1.28
CA GLU A 204 -4.05 15.00 -2.70
C GLU A 204 -2.93 14.02 -3.11
N SER A 205 -1.79 14.05 -2.40
CA SER A 205 -0.65 13.16 -2.63
C SER A 205 -0.60 11.97 -1.66
N VAL A 206 -1.55 11.90 -0.73
CA VAL A 206 -1.58 10.88 0.31
C VAL A 206 -2.30 9.64 -0.21
N THR A 207 -1.66 8.49 -0.07
CA THR A 207 -2.18 7.18 -0.49
C THR A 207 -2.13 6.19 0.67
N PRO A 208 -2.91 5.10 0.63
CA PRO A 208 -2.79 4.02 1.62
C PRO A 208 -1.34 3.51 1.75
N ALA A 209 -0.63 3.39 0.62
CA ALA A 209 0.79 3.03 0.60
C ALA A 209 1.67 4.06 1.33
N SER A 210 1.40 5.36 1.20
CA SER A 210 2.15 6.36 1.98
C SER A 210 1.85 6.29 3.47
N LEU A 211 0.59 6.01 3.87
CA LEU A 211 0.23 5.84 5.27
C LEU A 211 0.90 4.59 5.87
N ARG A 212 0.95 3.47 5.13
CA ARG A 212 1.71 2.26 5.54
C ARG A 212 3.17 2.55 5.82
N ARG A 213 3.80 3.45 5.06
CA ARG A 213 5.20 3.84 5.30
C ARG A 213 5.39 4.63 6.60
N LEU A 214 4.37 5.36 7.07
CA LEU A 214 4.48 6.14 8.31
C LEU A 214 4.51 5.24 9.54
N VAL A 215 3.83 4.08 9.49
CA VAL A 215 3.81 3.08 10.56
C VAL A 215 4.84 1.96 10.37
N ALA A 216 5.64 2.04 9.30
CA ALA A 216 6.73 1.10 9.07
C ALA A 216 7.84 1.32 10.12
N PRO A 217 8.58 0.27 10.52
CA PRO A 217 9.68 0.42 11.48
C PRO A 217 10.75 1.41 10.98
N ASP A 218 11.33 2.18 11.90
CA ASP A 218 12.44 3.10 11.60
C ASP A 218 13.62 2.36 10.94
N GLY A 219 14.04 2.80 9.75
CA GLY A 219 15.22 2.30 9.04
C GLY A 219 15.02 2.15 7.52
N PRO A 220 16.08 1.90 6.74
CA PRO A 220 15.95 1.63 5.32
C PRO A 220 15.25 0.28 5.10
N VAL A 221 14.09 0.32 4.45
CA VAL A 221 13.35 -0.87 3.99
C VAL A 221 14.12 -1.60 2.89
N LEU A 222 13.79 -2.87 2.66
CA LEU A 222 14.33 -3.66 1.55
C LEU A 222 13.22 -3.90 0.52
N ARG A 223 13.36 -3.38 -0.69
CA ARG A 223 12.41 -3.60 -1.79
C ARG A 223 12.96 -4.63 -2.78
N VAL A 224 12.26 -5.75 -2.90
CA VAL A 224 12.66 -6.85 -3.79
C VAL A 224 11.61 -7.01 -4.89
N MET A 225 12.09 -7.11 -6.13
CA MET A 225 11.27 -7.33 -7.31
C MET A 225 11.60 -8.69 -7.96
N THR A 226 10.56 -9.41 -8.39
CA THR A 226 10.69 -10.49 -9.37
C THR A 226 10.30 -9.97 -10.74
N TRP A 227 11.05 -10.31 -11.78
CA TRP A 227 10.72 -9.86 -13.14
C TRP A 227 11.22 -10.81 -14.23
N ASN A 228 10.28 -11.48 -14.90
CA ASN A 228 10.53 -12.14 -16.18
C ASN A 228 10.70 -11.08 -17.27
N LEU A 229 11.82 -11.10 -18.00
CA LEU A 229 12.15 -10.09 -19.00
C LEU A 229 11.59 -10.39 -20.39
N TRP A 230 10.98 -11.54 -20.65
CA TRP A 230 10.47 -11.95 -21.96
C TRP A 230 11.53 -11.89 -23.07
N HIS A 231 12.33 -12.95 -23.18
CA HIS A 231 13.42 -12.99 -24.16
C HIS A 231 14.40 -11.81 -24.02
N GLY A 232 14.77 -11.45 -22.78
CA GLY A 232 15.60 -10.28 -22.46
C GLY A 232 14.94 -8.93 -22.70
N GLY A 233 13.65 -8.91 -23.05
CA GLY A 233 12.84 -7.75 -23.40
C GLY A 233 12.75 -7.50 -24.90
N THR A 234 13.36 -8.37 -25.71
CA THR A 234 13.63 -8.08 -27.12
C THR A 234 12.39 -7.96 -28.00
N GLN A 235 11.22 -8.38 -27.51
CA GLN A 235 9.92 -8.19 -28.19
C GLN A 235 9.45 -6.73 -28.20
N VAL A 236 10.04 -5.87 -27.35
CA VAL A 236 9.69 -4.46 -27.25
C VAL A 236 10.86 -3.58 -27.71
N ARG A 237 10.56 -2.59 -28.55
CA ARG A 237 11.55 -1.63 -29.05
C ARG A 237 12.07 -0.78 -27.89
N ASP A 238 13.36 -0.52 -27.87
CA ASP A 238 14.07 0.20 -26.79
C ASP A 238 13.90 -0.43 -25.39
N HIS A 239 13.65 -1.75 -25.32
CA HIS A 239 13.42 -2.49 -24.09
C HIS A 239 14.40 -2.18 -22.97
N ARG A 240 15.70 -2.04 -23.28
CA ARG A 240 16.72 -1.77 -22.25
C ARG A 240 16.50 -0.43 -21.52
N ALA A 241 16.18 0.62 -22.28
CA ALA A 241 15.89 1.93 -21.70
C ALA A 241 14.60 1.89 -20.88
N LYS A 242 13.59 1.16 -21.36
CA LYS A 242 12.32 0.94 -20.64
C LYS A 242 12.53 0.13 -19.35
N GLN A 243 13.37 -0.90 -19.38
CA GLN A 243 13.75 -1.68 -18.21
C GLN A 243 14.42 -0.82 -17.14
N LEU A 244 15.38 0.03 -17.53
CA LEU A 244 16.02 0.98 -16.63
C LEU A 244 15.04 2.00 -16.04
N LYS A 245 14.10 2.49 -16.86
CA LYS A 245 13.03 3.38 -16.40
C LYS A 245 12.19 2.70 -15.31
N VAL A 246 11.71 1.49 -15.55
CA VAL A 246 10.91 0.72 -14.56
C VAL A 246 11.66 0.55 -13.25
N ILE A 247 12.92 0.09 -13.29
CA ILE A 247 13.73 -0.13 -12.08
C ILE A 247 13.93 1.19 -11.30
N THR A 248 14.13 2.29 -12.02
CA THR A 248 14.33 3.61 -11.41
C THR A 248 13.04 4.17 -10.80
N GLU A 249 11.92 4.07 -11.50
CA GLU A 249 10.62 4.63 -11.07
C GLU A 249 9.98 3.83 -9.93
N THR A 250 10.28 2.54 -9.83
CA THR A 250 9.78 1.66 -8.77
C THR A 250 10.60 1.73 -7.47
N ASP A 251 11.76 2.38 -7.51
CA ASP A 251 12.74 2.51 -6.42
C ASP A 251 13.07 1.17 -5.73
N VAL A 252 13.15 0.09 -6.51
CA VAL A 252 13.54 -1.23 -5.98
C VAL A 252 15.02 -1.26 -5.59
N ASP A 253 15.37 -2.15 -4.66
CA ASP A 253 16.75 -2.31 -4.18
C ASP A 253 17.42 -3.57 -4.74
N VAL A 254 16.62 -4.62 -5.00
CA VAL A 254 17.07 -5.89 -5.58
C VAL A 254 16.06 -6.38 -6.60
N VAL A 255 16.53 -6.93 -7.71
CA VAL A 255 15.68 -7.55 -8.74
C VAL A 255 16.21 -8.95 -9.04
N GLY A 256 15.36 -9.96 -8.87
CA GLY A 256 15.58 -11.28 -9.46
C GLY A 256 14.96 -11.33 -10.84
N LEU A 257 15.78 -11.67 -11.82
CA LEU A 257 15.48 -11.65 -13.24
C LEU A 257 15.39 -13.08 -13.78
N GLN A 258 14.37 -13.32 -14.57
CA GLN A 258 14.17 -14.52 -15.38
C GLN A 258 14.16 -14.11 -16.85
N GLU A 259 14.42 -15.07 -17.74
CA GLU A 259 14.47 -14.82 -19.18
C GLU A 259 15.47 -13.73 -19.59
N THR A 260 16.65 -13.72 -18.97
CA THR A 260 17.67 -12.70 -19.29
C THR A 260 18.23 -12.83 -20.70
N TYR A 261 18.16 -14.02 -21.31
CA TYR A 261 18.67 -14.33 -22.66
C TYR A 261 20.08 -13.75 -22.92
N GLY A 262 21.02 -14.11 -22.07
CA GLY A 262 22.40 -13.65 -22.09
C GLY A 262 22.64 -12.52 -21.09
N THR A 263 23.23 -11.41 -21.55
CA THR A 263 23.88 -10.38 -20.73
C THR A 263 22.94 -9.38 -20.05
N ALA A 264 21.62 -9.63 -20.04
CA ALA A 264 20.68 -8.60 -19.60
C ALA A 264 20.88 -8.17 -18.15
N ALA A 265 21.12 -9.10 -17.23
CA ALA A 265 21.37 -8.77 -15.83
C ALA A 265 22.63 -7.91 -15.65
N GLN A 266 23.72 -8.26 -16.31
CA GLN A 266 24.96 -7.50 -16.27
C GLN A 266 24.77 -6.08 -16.83
N GLU A 267 24.19 -5.95 -18.02
CA GLU A 267 23.98 -4.66 -18.69
C GLU A 267 23.07 -3.71 -17.89
N LEU A 268 22.01 -4.22 -17.26
CA LEU A 268 21.16 -3.41 -16.38
C LEU A 268 21.95 -2.92 -15.16
N ALA A 269 22.70 -3.81 -14.51
CA ALA A 269 23.48 -3.46 -13.33
C ALA A 269 24.59 -2.46 -13.65
N ASP A 270 25.31 -2.64 -14.74
CA ASP A 270 26.39 -1.74 -15.16
C ASP A 270 25.84 -0.33 -15.44
N ALA A 271 24.66 -0.21 -16.08
CA ALA A 271 24.01 1.06 -16.32
C ALA A 271 23.50 1.76 -15.04
N LEU A 272 23.07 0.98 -14.04
CA LEU A 272 22.60 1.50 -12.75
C LEU A 272 23.74 1.75 -11.75
N GLY A 273 24.95 1.25 -12.01
CA GLY A 273 26.05 1.21 -11.05
C GLY A 273 25.80 0.21 -9.91
N TRP A 274 25.04 -0.85 -10.16
CA TRP A 274 24.64 -1.86 -9.19
C TRP A 274 25.54 -3.11 -9.25
N HIS A 275 25.41 -3.96 -8.23
CA HIS A 275 26.03 -5.27 -8.22
C HIS A 275 25.16 -6.28 -8.99
N HIS A 276 25.77 -7.27 -9.63
CA HIS A 276 25.03 -8.35 -10.28
C HIS A 276 25.61 -9.73 -10.01
N HIS A 277 24.78 -10.74 -10.21
CA HIS A 277 25.13 -12.14 -10.33
C HIS A 277 24.31 -12.73 -11.47
N GLN A 278 24.96 -13.04 -12.58
CA GLN A 278 24.34 -13.66 -13.74
C GLN A 278 24.74 -15.15 -13.76
N VAL A 279 23.76 -16.02 -14.00
CA VAL A 279 23.96 -17.47 -13.97
C VAL A 279 23.26 -18.09 -15.17
N GLY A 280 24.03 -18.86 -15.95
CA GLY A 280 23.60 -19.33 -17.25
C GLY A 280 23.21 -18.18 -18.17
N ASP A 281 22.34 -18.50 -19.12
CA ASP A 281 21.81 -17.51 -20.07
C ASP A 281 20.51 -16.87 -19.59
N ASN A 282 19.89 -17.38 -18.51
CA ASN A 282 18.48 -17.12 -18.25
C ASN A 282 18.12 -16.58 -16.86
N LEU A 283 19.08 -16.55 -15.93
CA LEU A 283 18.86 -16.09 -14.57
C LEU A 283 19.84 -14.98 -14.21
N GLY A 284 19.34 -14.00 -13.47
CA GLY A 284 20.18 -12.96 -12.92
C GLY A 284 19.61 -12.37 -11.65
N ILE A 285 20.50 -11.83 -10.82
CA ILE A 285 20.11 -10.97 -9.70
C ILE A 285 20.93 -9.68 -9.82
N ILE A 286 20.25 -8.54 -9.77
CA ILE A 286 20.89 -7.23 -9.66
C ILE A 286 20.52 -6.60 -8.33
N SER A 287 21.45 -5.89 -7.71
CA SER A 287 21.32 -5.38 -6.34
C SER A 287 22.03 -4.06 -6.16
N ARG A 288 21.30 -3.06 -5.65
CA ARG A 288 21.83 -1.79 -5.14
C ARG A 288 22.77 -2.02 -3.94
N HIS A 289 22.55 -3.11 -3.21
CA HIS A 289 23.35 -3.52 -2.06
C HIS A 289 24.54 -4.42 -2.45
N PRO A 290 25.68 -4.34 -1.74
CA PRO A 290 26.84 -5.20 -1.99
C PRO A 290 26.50 -6.69 -1.87
N ILE A 291 26.89 -7.46 -2.89
CA ILE A 291 26.80 -8.93 -2.86
C ILE A 291 28.02 -9.50 -2.13
N THR A 292 27.78 -10.19 -1.01
CA THR A 292 28.80 -10.77 -0.12
C THR A 292 29.05 -12.26 -0.38
N ALA A 293 28.07 -12.97 -0.95
CA ALA A 293 28.23 -14.35 -1.41
C ALA A 293 27.39 -14.61 -2.67
N ARG A 294 27.76 -15.63 -3.43
CA ARG A 294 27.05 -16.09 -4.64
C ARG A 294 26.75 -17.57 -4.50
N PHE A 295 25.56 -17.95 -4.92
CA PHE A 295 25.03 -19.30 -4.89
C PHE A 295 24.48 -19.67 -6.26
N GLY A 296 24.25 -20.97 -6.46
CA GLY A 296 23.78 -21.51 -7.74
C GLY A 296 24.88 -22.20 -8.53
N ASP A 297 24.46 -22.93 -9.55
CA ASP A 297 25.34 -23.65 -10.46
C ASP A 297 25.55 -22.80 -11.71
N PRO A 298 26.79 -22.42 -12.08
CA PRO A 298 27.06 -21.73 -13.35
C PRO A 298 26.48 -22.44 -14.57
N ASP A 299 26.34 -23.77 -14.51
CA ASP A 299 25.85 -24.64 -15.59
C ASP A 299 24.37 -25.02 -15.40
N VAL A 300 23.58 -24.21 -14.67
CA VAL A 300 22.15 -24.45 -14.36
C VAL A 300 21.25 -24.67 -15.59
N GLY A 301 21.69 -24.25 -16.78
CA GLY A 301 20.91 -24.31 -18.02
C GLY A 301 19.83 -23.23 -18.08
N PHE A 302 18.73 -23.52 -18.76
CA PHE A 302 17.65 -22.54 -18.98
C PHE A 302 16.69 -22.40 -17.78
N TYR A 303 16.42 -23.50 -17.09
CA TYR A 303 15.55 -23.56 -15.90
C TYR A 303 16.33 -23.99 -14.67
N GLY A 304 16.12 -23.32 -13.55
CA GLY A 304 16.73 -23.67 -12.26
C GLY A 304 16.76 -22.49 -11.31
N ALA A 305 17.84 -22.36 -10.54
CA ALA A 305 17.93 -21.36 -9.49
C ALA A 305 19.34 -20.77 -9.34
N ALA A 306 19.38 -19.48 -9.00
CA ALA A 306 20.58 -18.74 -8.66
C ALA A 306 20.35 -17.91 -7.39
N GLY A 307 21.40 -17.66 -6.61
CA GLY A 307 21.25 -16.92 -5.37
C GLY A 307 22.43 -16.01 -5.07
N VAL A 308 22.19 -15.03 -4.20
CA VAL A 308 23.20 -14.13 -3.66
C VAL A 308 22.92 -13.88 -2.19
N ARG A 309 23.98 -13.64 -1.41
CA ARG A 309 23.86 -12.96 -0.12
C ARG A 309 24.16 -11.49 -0.32
N ILE A 310 23.30 -10.62 0.18
CA ILE A 310 23.53 -9.17 0.16
C ILE A 310 23.66 -8.62 1.57
N ARG A 311 24.36 -7.48 1.70
CA ARG A 311 24.39 -6.68 2.94
C ARG A 311 23.55 -5.43 2.79
N THR A 312 22.45 -5.34 3.54
CA THR A 312 21.49 -4.22 3.45
C THR A 312 22.08 -2.92 4.00
N GLY A 313 21.44 -1.80 3.70
CA GLY A 313 21.84 -0.48 4.22
C GLY A 313 21.77 -0.39 5.76
N SER A 314 20.94 -1.21 6.40
CA SER A 314 20.83 -1.35 7.86
C SER A 314 21.85 -2.34 8.47
N GLY A 315 22.77 -2.89 7.66
CA GLY A 315 23.87 -3.74 8.09
C GLY A 315 23.56 -5.22 8.25
N GLY A 316 22.30 -5.64 8.13
CA GLY A 316 21.92 -7.06 8.12
C GLY A 316 22.24 -7.75 6.80
N GLU A 317 22.28 -9.08 6.81
CA GLU A 317 22.44 -9.89 5.60
C GLU A 317 21.14 -10.61 5.24
N VAL A 318 20.88 -10.76 3.94
CA VAL A 318 19.71 -11.46 3.40
C VAL A 318 20.15 -12.29 2.20
N ASP A 319 19.67 -13.52 2.12
CA ASP A 319 19.81 -14.34 0.92
C ASP A 319 18.66 -14.05 -0.04
N ILE A 320 19.00 -13.72 -1.29
CA ILE A 320 18.04 -13.52 -2.37
C ILE A 320 18.28 -14.62 -3.39
N TRP A 321 17.25 -15.38 -3.70
CA TRP A 321 17.25 -16.42 -4.72
C TRP A 321 16.28 -16.06 -5.82
N THR A 322 16.66 -16.32 -7.07
CA THR A 322 15.79 -16.27 -8.23
C THR A 322 15.61 -17.67 -8.79
N VAL A 323 14.39 -18.05 -9.12
CA VAL A 323 14.07 -19.31 -9.81
C VAL A 323 13.40 -19.05 -11.14
N HIS A 324 13.62 -19.95 -12.09
CA HIS A 324 12.81 -20.07 -13.30
C HIS A 324 12.52 -21.55 -13.49
N LEU A 325 11.27 -21.95 -13.30
CA LEU A 325 10.84 -23.35 -13.41
C LEU A 325 10.27 -23.63 -14.80
N ASP A 326 10.21 -24.91 -15.20
CA ASP A 326 9.81 -25.32 -16.54
C ASP A 326 8.39 -24.81 -16.87
N CYS A 327 8.17 -24.30 -18.09
CA CYS A 327 6.86 -23.74 -18.48
C CYS A 327 5.85 -24.82 -18.89
N GLU A 328 6.32 -25.98 -19.37
CA GLU A 328 5.46 -27.06 -19.86
C GLU A 328 5.56 -28.35 -19.02
N PRO A 329 4.45 -29.07 -18.84
CA PRO A 329 3.07 -28.73 -19.23
C PRO A 329 2.41 -27.76 -18.23
N TYR A 330 1.61 -26.79 -18.68
CA TYR A 330 1.00 -25.79 -17.80
C TYR A 330 -0.38 -26.22 -17.30
N GLY A 331 -0.52 -26.46 -16.00
CA GLY A 331 -1.71 -27.05 -15.40
C GLY A 331 -3.04 -26.30 -15.68
N PRO A 332 -3.09 -24.95 -15.64
CA PRO A 332 -4.29 -24.22 -16.04
C PRO A 332 -4.74 -24.44 -17.48
N TYR A 333 -3.81 -24.64 -18.42
CA TYR A 333 -4.15 -25.00 -19.80
C TYR A 333 -4.73 -26.42 -19.83
N GLU A 334 -4.06 -27.38 -19.23
CA GLU A 334 -4.55 -28.77 -19.17
C GLU A 334 -5.94 -28.88 -18.50
N ALA A 335 -6.20 -28.09 -17.46
CA ALA A 335 -7.50 -28.04 -16.80
C ALA A 335 -8.57 -27.40 -17.70
N ALA A 336 -8.29 -26.22 -18.27
CA ALA A 336 -9.27 -25.44 -19.00
C ALA A 336 -9.54 -25.97 -20.42
N PHE A 337 -8.54 -26.56 -21.05
CA PHE A 337 -8.55 -26.91 -22.46
C PHE A 337 -8.65 -28.41 -22.72
N ASP A 338 -8.02 -29.22 -21.87
CA ASP A 338 -7.98 -30.67 -22.03
C ASP A 338 -8.88 -31.40 -21.02
N GLY A 339 -9.35 -30.70 -19.99
CA GLY A 339 -10.30 -31.22 -19.00
C GLY A 339 -9.67 -32.19 -17.99
N LEU A 340 -8.37 -32.04 -17.70
CA LEU A 340 -7.68 -32.88 -16.73
C LEU A 340 -8.13 -32.58 -15.30
N GLU A 341 -8.19 -33.64 -14.48
CA GLU A 341 -8.59 -33.56 -13.08
C GLU A 341 -7.39 -33.25 -12.17
N ALA A 342 -7.65 -32.74 -10.96
CA ALA A 342 -6.61 -32.27 -10.01
C ALA A 342 -5.45 -33.25 -9.76
N ALA A 343 -5.74 -34.57 -9.76
CA ALA A 343 -4.72 -35.59 -9.53
C ALA A 343 -3.72 -35.72 -10.70
N GLU A 344 -4.18 -35.53 -11.93
CA GLU A 344 -3.34 -35.56 -13.13
C GLU A 344 -2.48 -34.28 -13.20
N LEU A 345 -3.10 -33.12 -12.98
CA LEU A 345 -2.41 -31.83 -12.92
C LEU A 345 -1.27 -31.86 -11.89
N THR A 346 -1.54 -32.38 -10.70
CA THR A 346 -0.53 -32.51 -9.62
C THR A 346 0.62 -33.46 -10.01
N ALA A 347 0.34 -34.51 -10.78
CA ALA A 347 1.36 -35.46 -11.21
C ALA A 347 2.33 -34.84 -12.25
N HIS A 348 1.82 -33.94 -13.10
CA HIS A 348 2.62 -33.27 -14.12
C HIS A 348 3.57 -32.18 -13.57
N GLU A 349 3.42 -31.80 -12.30
CA GLU A 349 4.30 -30.84 -11.62
C GLU A 349 5.65 -31.44 -11.17
N GLU A 350 5.90 -32.73 -11.40
CA GLU A 350 7.08 -33.45 -10.88
C GLU A 350 8.41 -32.75 -11.23
N VAL A 351 8.55 -32.25 -12.45
CA VAL A 351 9.78 -31.59 -12.93
C VAL A 351 9.99 -30.25 -12.21
N ARG A 352 8.97 -29.37 -12.20
CA ARG A 352 9.04 -28.08 -11.48
C ARG A 352 9.30 -28.28 -10.00
N LEU A 353 8.61 -29.24 -9.39
CA LEU A 353 8.76 -29.58 -7.98
C LEU A 353 10.17 -30.05 -7.65
N ALA A 354 10.79 -30.87 -8.51
CA ALA A 354 12.17 -31.32 -8.32
C ALA A 354 13.16 -30.15 -8.36
N ARG A 355 12.99 -29.20 -9.31
CA ARG A 355 13.83 -28.01 -9.40
C ARG A 355 13.67 -27.08 -8.21
N LEU A 356 12.43 -26.83 -7.78
CA LEU A 356 12.20 -26.03 -6.58
C LEU A 356 12.83 -26.69 -5.35
N ARG A 357 12.68 -28.01 -5.18
CA ARG A 357 13.31 -28.75 -4.07
C ARG A 357 14.84 -28.65 -4.11
N ASP A 358 15.45 -28.71 -5.28
CA ASP A 358 16.89 -28.47 -5.43
C ASP A 358 17.28 -27.07 -4.95
N CYS A 359 16.56 -26.02 -5.36
CA CYS A 359 16.76 -24.66 -4.84
C CYS A 359 16.63 -24.62 -3.31
N LEU A 360 15.54 -25.15 -2.76
CA LEU A 360 15.26 -25.13 -1.32
C LEU A 360 16.34 -25.87 -0.51
N SER A 361 16.91 -26.95 -1.06
CA SER A 361 17.98 -27.72 -0.42
C SER A 361 19.29 -26.94 -0.25
N ARG A 362 19.48 -25.88 -1.04
CA ARG A 362 20.67 -25.01 -1.02
C ARG A 362 20.53 -23.82 -0.08
N ILE A 363 19.35 -23.59 0.49
CA ILE A 363 19.09 -22.51 1.44
C ILE A 363 19.51 -22.97 2.83
N ASP A 364 20.62 -22.44 3.34
CA ASP A 364 21.23 -22.85 4.62
C ASP A 364 20.40 -22.46 5.87
N GLY A 365 19.52 -21.46 5.75
CA GLY A 365 18.64 -20.97 6.82
C GLY A 365 19.31 -20.10 7.89
N THR A 366 20.56 -19.67 7.67
CA THR A 366 21.36 -18.87 8.63
C THR A 366 21.00 -17.39 8.65
N VAL A 367 20.47 -16.87 7.54
CA VAL A 367 19.99 -15.50 7.39
C VAL A 367 18.55 -15.49 6.88
N PRO A 368 17.81 -14.37 7.03
CA PRO A 368 16.54 -14.19 6.32
C PRO A 368 16.71 -14.44 4.82
N VAL A 369 15.68 -14.99 4.18
CA VAL A 369 15.72 -15.36 2.76
C VAL A 369 14.51 -14.86 2.01
N VAL A 370 14.72 -14.42 0.78
CA VAL A 370 13.69 -14.15 -0.22
C VAL A 370 13.95 -15.03 -1.43
N VAL A 371 12.93 -15.78 -1.87
CA VAL A 371 12.93 -16.54 -3.11
C VAL A 371 11.94 -15.88 -4.06
N VAL A 372 12.47 -15.32 -5.13
CA VAL A 372 11.69 -14.72 -6.21
C VAL A 372 11.72 -15.62 -7.44
N GLY A 373 10.79 -15.44 -8.36
CA GLY A 373 10.92 -16.04 -9.69
C GLY A 373 9.61 -16.30 -10.39
N ASP A 374 9.76 -16.75 -11.63
CA ASP A 374 8.71 -17.34 -12.43
C ASP A 374 8.64 -18.85 -12.13
N PHE A 375 7.57 -19.25 -11.46
CA PHE A 375 7.37 -20.63 -11.05
C PHE A 375 6.65 -21.44 -12.12
N ASN A 376 6.06 -20.80 -13.15
CA ASN A 376 5.23 -21.46 -14.15
C ASN A 376 4.17 -22.43 -13.56
N SER A 377 3.71 -22.13 -12.35
CA SER A 377 2.78 -22.94 -11.56
C SER A 377 1.89 -22.00 -10.76
N PRO A 378 0.57 -22.24 -10.71
CA PRO A 378 -0.32 -21.50 -9.82
C PRO A 378 0.00 -21.72 -8.34
N SER A 379 -0.56 -20.84 -7.51
CA SER A 379 -0.52 -20.97 -6.06
C SER A 379 -1.65 -21.85 -5.53
N HIS A 380 -1.32 -22.74 -4.59
CA HIS A 380 -2.31 -23.46 -3.78
C HIS A 380 -3.19 -22.54 -2.93
N LEU A 381 -2.80 -21.27 -2.74
CA LEU A 381 -3.61 -20.25 -2.06
C LEU A 381 -4.58 -19.53 -3.01
N ASP A 382 -4.25 -19.47 -4.30
CA ASP A 382 -5.06 -18.76 -5.31
C ASP A 382 -6.07 -19.70 -5.97
N ARG A 383 -5.66 -20.96 -6.14
CA ARG A 383 -6.44 -22.04 -6.75
C ARG A 383 -6.56 -23.24 -5.82
N PRO A 384 -7.39 -23.16 -4.77
CA PRO A 384 -7.52 -24.21 -3.75
C PRO A 384 -8.25 -25.47 -4.27
N ASP A 385 -8.74 -25.45 -5.51
CA ASP A 385 -9.30 -26.61 -6.22
C ASP A 385 -8.25 -27.68 -6.53
N VAL A 386 -6.98 -27.32 -6.58
CA VAL A 386 -5.84 -28.23 -6.82
C VAL A 386 -4.77 -27.98 -5.74
N ASP A 387 -4.21 -29.06 -5.19
CA ASP A 387 -3.15 -28.95 -4.19
C ASP A 387 -1.77 -28.75 -4.86
N TRP A 388 -1.57 -27.56 -5.45
CA TRP A 388 -0.38 -27.25 -6.26
C TRP A 388 0.93 -27.56 -5.52
N PRO A 389 1.65 -28.63 -5.89
CA PRO A 389 2.70 -29.22 -5.06
C PRO A 389 3.95 -28.36 -5.01
N VAL A 390 4.21 -27.54 -6.03
CA VAL A 390 5.36 -26.62 -6.10
C VAL A 390 5.24 -25.58 -4.99
N THR A 391 4.15 -24.81 -4.97
CA THR A 391 3.96 -23.76 -3.95
C THR A 391 3.72 -24.35 -2.55
N ARG A 392 3.16 -25.56 -2.45
CA ARG A 392 3.10 -26.32 -1.18
C ARG A 392 4.47 -26.71 -0.66
N ALA A 393 5.40 -27.12 -1.52
CA ALA A 393 6.75 -27.45 -1.10
C ALA A 393 7.50 -26.23 -0.56
N ALA A 394 7.27 -25.05 -1.12
CA ALA A 394 7.79 -23.80 -0.58
C ALA A 394 7.21 -23.48 0.82
N GLU A 395 5.89 -23.60 0.99
CA GLU A 395 5.22 -23.44 2.28
C GLU A 395 5.77 -24.43 3.33
N ALA A 396 5.91 -25.70 2.95
CA ALA A 396 6.47 -26.75 3.81
C ALA A 396 7.95 -26.50 4.20
N ALA A 397 8.71 -25.78 3.37
CA ALA A 397 10.05 -25.31 3.68
C ALA A 397 10.07 -24.04 4.58
N GLY A 398 8.89 -23.56 4.99
CA GLY A 398 8.72 -22.41 5.87
C GLY A 398 8.83 -21.07 5.16
N LEU A 399 8.78 -21.04 3.83
CA LEU A 399 8.62 -19.81 3.07
C LEU A 399 7.15 -19.39 3.07
N ARG A 400 6.90 -18.09 3.19
CA ARG A 400 5.56 -17.51 3.12
C ARG A 400 5.43 -16.63 1.88
N ASP A 401 4.24 -16.60 1.31
CA ASP A 401 3.91 -15.81 0.13
C ASP A 401 3.66 -14.34 0.52
N SER A 402 4.53 -13.42 0.10
CA SER A 402 4.41 -12.02 0.49
C SER A 402 3.15 -11.34 -0.05
N TYR A 403 2.70 -11.75 -1.24
CA TYR A 403 1.53 -11.15 -1.87
C TYR A 403 0.27 -11.56 -1.11
N ARG A 404 0.17 -12.82 -0.68
CA ARG A 404 -0.98 -13.31 0.11
C ARG A 404 -0.93 -12.88 1.58
N GLU A 405 0.24 -12.60 2.13
CA GLU A 405 0.34 -11.89 3.42
C GLU A 405 -0.23 -10.47 3.33
N ALA A 406 0.04 -9.75 2.25
CA ALA A 406 -0.48 -8.39 2.03
C ALA A 406 -1.97 -8.39 1.59
N HIS A 407 -2.36 -9.39 0.80
CA HIS A 407 -3.68 -9.51 0.16
C HIS A 407 -4.27 -10.91 0.37
N PRO A 408 -4.87 -11.20 1.54
CA PRO A 408 -5.32 -12.56 1.87
C PRO A 408 -6.46 -13.11 1.02
N ASP A 409 -7.22 -12.25 0.33
CA ASP A 409 -8.37 -12.63 -0.49
C ASP A 409 -7.97 -12.73 -1.97
N PRO A 410 -7.86 -13.95 -2.55
CA PRO A 410 -7.45 -14.16 -3.93
C PRO A 410 -8.52 -13.80 -4.96
N VAL A 411 -9.79 -13.62 -4.56
CA VAL A 411 -10.86 -13.20 -5.47
C VAL A 411 -10.87 -11.68 -5.59
N ARG A 412 -10.70 -10.97 -4.48
CA ARG A 412 -10.69 -9.50 -4.45
C ARG A 412 -9.41 -8.93 -5.06
N GLU A 413 -8.27 -9.51 -4.73
CA GLU A 413 -6.94 -9.08 -5.18
C GLU A 413 -6.23 -10.28 -5.81
N PRO A 414 -6.55 -10.64 -7.07
CA PRO A 414 -6.03 -11.84 -7.69
C PRO A 414 -4.52 -11.74 -7.99
N GLY A 415 -4.00 -10.54 -8.24
CA GLY A 415 -2.57 -10.32 -8.43
C GLY A 415 -2.00 -11.05 -9.63
N HIS A 416 -2.77 -11.18 -10.72
CA HIS A 416 -2.33 -11.86 -11.94
C HIS A 416 -1.00 -11.31 -12.43
N THR A 417 -0.08 -12.22 -12.75
CA THR A 417 1.22 -11.91 -13.34
C THR A 417 1.33 -12.43 -14.76
N TRP A 418 0.64 -13.53 -15.08
CA TRP A 418 0.43 -14.05 -16.42
C TRP A 418 -1.00 -13.73 -16.89
N SER A 419 -1.23 -12.92 -17.92
CA SER A 419 -0.27 -12.09 -18.65
C SER A 419 -0.92 -10.73 -18.99
N PRO A 420 -0.20 -9.60 -18.82
CA PRO A 420 -0.70 -8.28 -19.23
C PRO A 420 -0.86 -8.09 -20.74
N VAL A 421 -0.26 -8.94 -21.58
CA VAL A 421 -0.28 -8.79 -23.05
C VAL A 421 -0.99 -9.94 -23.77
N HIS A 422 -1.10 -11.13 -23.14
CA HIS A 422 -1.84 -12.26 -23.69
C HIS A 422 -3.24 -12.34 -23.07
N THR A 423 -4.26 -11.95 -23.86
CA THR A 423 -5.68 -12.05 -23.48
C THR A 423 -6.38 -13.27 -24.09
N GLU A 424 -5.81 -13.81 -25.17
CA GLU A 424 -6.29 -15.01 -25.87
C GLU A 424 -5.15 -16.01 -25.97
N HIS A 425 -5.50 -17.29 -25.91
CA HIS A 425 -4.57 -18.40 -26.00
C HIS A 425 -3.91 -18.49 -27.39
N GLU A 426 -2.60 -18.73 -27.42
CA GLU A 426 -1.76 -18.66 -28.62
C GLU A 426 -1.88 -19.84 -29.62
N ASP A 427 -3.02 -20.52 -29.65
CA ASP A 427 -3.29 -21.61 -30.59
C ASP A 427 -4.19 -21.17 -31.76
N GLY A 428 -4.58 -19.89 -31.80
CA GLY A 428 -5.51 -19.34 -32.79
C GLY A 428 -6.97 -19.79 -32.59
N SER A 429 -7.30 -20.42 -31.47
CA SER A 429 -8.66 -20.85 -31.13
C SER A 429 -9.57 -19.70 -30.69
N GLY A 430 -8.98 -18.56 -30.30
CA GLY A 430 -9.70 -17.43 -29.70
C GLY A 430 -10.23 -17.74 -28.29
N ARG A 431 -9.75 -18.82 -27.65
CA ARG A 431 -10.07 -19.12 -26.26
C ARG A 431 -9.39 -18.08 -25.35
N PRO A 432 -10.04 -17.61 -24.27
CA PRO A 432 -9.40 -16.70 -23.32
C PRO A 432 -8.18 -17.33 -22.68
N GLU A 433 -7.12 -16.54 -22.51
CA GLU A 433 -5.92 -16.97 -21.78
C GLU A 433 -6.21 -17.01 -20.27
N PRO A 434 -5.97 -18.15 -19.57
CA PRO A 434 -6.00 -18.20 -18.12
C PRO A 434 -5.11 -17.12 -17.49
N GLN A 435 -5.73 -16.28 -16.68
CA GLN A 435 -5.02 -15.24 -15.93
C GLN A 435 -4.68 -15.78 -14.56
N ASP A 436 -3.40 -15.94 -14.27
CA ASP A 436 -2.90 -16.56 -13.05
C ASP A 436 -1.76 -15.75 -12.45
N ARG A 437 -1.52 -15.93 -11.16
CA ARG A 437 -0.30 -15.46 -10.51
C ARG A 437 0.68 -16.63 -10.47
N ILE A 438 1.75 -16.50 -11.24
CA ILE A 438 2.81 -17.51 -11.37
C ILE A 438 4.20 -16.96 -11.03
N ASP A 439 4.31 -15.64 -10.84
CA ASP A 439 5.51 -15.00 -10.35
C ASP A 439 5.36 -14.68 -8.86
N PHE A 440 6.35 -15.09 -8.07
CA PHE A 440 6.25 -15.04 -6.62
C PHE A 440 7.39 -14.25 -5.99
N VAL A 441 7.08 -13.67 -4.83
CA VAL A 441 8.09 -13.22 -3.85
C VAL A 441 7.79 -13.96 -2.56
N LEU A 442 8.51 -15.05 -2.34
CA LEU A 442 8.40 -15.87 -1.13
C LEU A 442 9.48 -15.48 -0.13
N HIS A 443 9.20 -15.54 1.16
CA HIS A 443 10.18 -15.10 2.17
C HIS A 443 10.14 -15.91 3.47
N ARG A 444 11.24 -15.86 4.22
CA ARG A 444 11.32 -16.36 5.59
C ARG A 444 12.25 -15.48 6.40
N GLY A 445 11.82 -15.14 7.61
CA GLY A 445 12.60 -14.29 8.53
C GLY A 445 12.50 -12.79 8.24
N LEU A 446 11.56 -12.36 7.39
CA LEU A 446 11.27 -10.95 7.10
C LEU A 446 9.82 -10.61 7.44
N ALA A 447 9.55 -9.31 7.61
CA ALA A 447 8.20 -8.78 7.78
C ALA A 447 7.79 -8.02 6.52
N VAL A 448 6.66 -8.39 5.93
CA VAL A 448 6.09 -7.72 4.75
C VAL A 448 5.39 -6.43 5.18
N LEU A 449 5.76 -5.33 4.55
CA LEU A 449 5.11 -4.02 4.73
C LEU A 449 4.11 -3.72 3.60
N ASP A 450 4.43 -4.15 2.38
CA ASP A 450 3.63 -3.97 1.17
C ASP A 450 4.04 -5.04 0.14
N SER A 451 3.10 -5.51 -0.66
CA SER A 451 3.37 -6.36 -1.83
C SER A 451 2.36 -6.05 -2.92
N ARG A 452 2.82 -5.89 -4.17
CA ARG A 452 1.96 -5.51 -5.30
C ARG A 452 2.48 -6.03 -6.61
N THR A 453 1.58 -6.25 -7.57
CA THR A 453 1.96 -6.41 -8.97
C THR A 453 2.26 -5.05 -9.60
N HIS A 454 3.08 -5.03 -10.64
CA HIS A 454 3.45 -3.82 -11.35
C HIS A 454 3.53 -4.05 -12.85
N VAL A 455 2.88 -3.16 -13.60
CA VAL A 455 2.93 -3.02 -15.06
C VAL A 455 2.97 -1.53 -15.35
N SER A 456 3.85 -1.09 -16.25
CA SER A 456 3.89 0.31 -16.68
C SER A 456 2.86 0.58 -17.76
N GLY A 457 2.06 1.63 -17.55
CA GLY A 457 1.02 2.04 -18.51
C GLY A 457 -0.07 0.98 -18.69
N THR A 458 -0.66 0.94 -19.88
CA THR A 458 -1.65 -0.06 -20.29
C THR A 458 -1.11 -0.73 -21.55
N PRO A 459 -0.47 -1.91 -21.42
CA PRO A 459 0.12 -2.59 -22.58
C PRO A 459 -0.93 -2.90 -23.63
N ARG A 460 -0.55 -2.77 -24.91
CA ARG A 460 -1.28 -3.38 -26.01
C ARG A 460 -1.09 -4.90 -25.97
N THR A 461 -2.09 -5.62 -26.44
CA THR A 461 -2.08 -7.08 -26.47
C THR A 461 -1.22 -7.60 -27.63
N TRP A 462 -0.74 -8.84 -27.49
CA TRP A 462 -0.07 -9.56 -28.57
C TRP A 462 -0.97 -9.64 -29.83
N PRO A 463 -0.42 -9.46 -31.04
CA PRO A 463 0.99 -9.26 -31.39
C PRO A 463 1.47 -7.79 -31.44
N ASP A 464 0.61 -6.81 -31.13
CA ASP A 464 0.89 -5.37 -31.31
C ASP A 464 1.68 -4.74 -30.14
N VAL A 465 2.69 -5.47 -29.64
CA VAL A 465 3.42 -5.15 -28.41
C VAL A 465 4.67 -4.28 -28.62
N GLU A 466 5.13 -4.14 -29.86
CA GLU A 466 6.49 -3.64 -30.16
C GLU A 466 6.76 -2.23 -29.59
N ASP A 467 5.75 -1.36 -29.50
CA ASP A 467 5.87 -0.05 -28.86
C ASP A 467 5.15 0.07 -27.51
N ASN A 468 4.97 -1.04 -26.79
CA ASN A 468 4.53 -0.98 -25.39
C ASN A 468 5.57 -0.29 -24.50
N ASP A 469 5.11 0.44 -23.49
CA ASP A 469 5.99 0.99 -22.45
C ASP A 469 6.52 -0.11 -21.52
N TRP A 470 5.71 -1.15 -21.29
CA TRP A 470 6.07 -2.32 -20.51
C TRP A 470 6.85 -3.34 -21.37
N PRO A 471 8.11 -3.66 -21.04
CA PRO A 471 8.98 -4.52 -21.85
C PRO A 471 8.97 -6.00 -21.39
N SER A 472 7.79 -6.55 -21.11
CA SER A 472 7.61 -7.95 -20.65
C SER A 472 6.17 -8.41 -20.91
N ASP A 473 5.98 -9.72 -21.00
CA ASP A 473 4.69 -10.41 -21.02
C ASP A 473 4.23 -10.88 -19.62
N HIS A 474 5.04 -10.67 -18.58
CA HIS A 474 4.65 -10.86 -17.18
C HIS A 474 4.48 -9.50 -16.47
N ALA A 475 3.55 -9.41 -15.52
CA ALA A 475 3.61 -8.35 -14.52
C ALA A 475 4.73 -8.65 -13.51
N ALA A 476 5.48 -7.64 -13.09
CA ALA A 476 6.45 -7.81 -12.01
C ALA A 476 5.72 -7.89 -10.66
N VAL A 477 6.33 -8.54 -9.66
CA VAL A 477 5.87 -8.46 -8.26
C VAL A 477 6.92 -7.75 -7.43
N ILE A 478 6.50 -6.72 -6.71
CA ILE A 478 7.36 -5.90 -5.85
C ILE A 478 6.89 -6.04 -4.42
N THR A 479 7.77 -6.50 -3.54
CA THR A 479 7.53 -6.55 -2.09
C THR A 479 8.47 -5.60 -1.35
N THR A 480 7.91 -4.84 -0.43
CA THR A 480 8.65 -4.02 0.53
C THR A 480 8.70 -4.74 1.86
N PHE A 481 9.89 -5.04 2.34
CA PHE A 481 10.13 -5.63 3.65
C PHE A 481 10.61 -4.59 4.67
N ALA A 482 10.30 -4.84 5.94
CA ALA A 482 10.84 -4.08 7.05
C ALA A 482 12.38 -4.09 7.07
N PRO A 483 13.04 -3.10 7.69
CA PRO A 483 14.49 -3.03 7.77
C PRO A 483 15.11 -4.30 8.33
N VAL A 484 16.15 -4.80 7.65
CA VAL A 484 16.92 -5.96 8.10
C VAL A 484 18.12 -5.46 8.87
N THR A 485 17.95 -5.30 10.18
CA THR A 485 19.03 -4.87 11.06
C THR A 485 19.94 -6.05 11.39
N ALA A 486 21.17 -5.77 11.79
CA ALA A 486 22.14 -6.77 12.20
C ALA A 486 21.79 -7.47 13.55
N ALA A 487 20.53 -7.48 13.99
CA ALA A 487 20.13 -7.80 15.36
C ALA A 487 20.79 -9.08 15.91
N GLN A 488 21.79 -8.85 16.77
CA GLN A 488 22.43 -9.68 17.78
C GLN A 488 22.76 -11.12 17.35
N GLN A 489 23.93 -11.27 16.70
CA GLN A 489 24.72 -12.51 16.83
C GLN A 489 25.21 -12.64 18.28
N GLU A 490 24.31 -12.98 19.21
CA GLU A 490 24.64 -13.58 20.52
C GLU A 490 23.77 -14.81 20.78
#